data_AF-A0A8J6ZYV1-F1
#
_entry.id   AF-A0A8J6ZYV1-F1
#
_cell.length_a   1.000
_cell.length_b   1.000
_cell.length_c   1.000
_cell.angle_alpha   90.00
_cell.angle_beta   90.00
_cell.angle_gamma   90.00
#
_symmetry.space_group_name_H-M   'P 1'
#
loop_
_entity.id
_entity.type
_entity.pdbx_description
1 polymer ?
#
loop_
_entity_poly.entity_id
_entity_poly.type
_entity_poly.pdbx_seq_one_letter_code
_entity_poly.pdbx_strand_id
1 'polypeptide(L)' 'MVKKDLHIRITERRINKLRLLAVEKDKTITQIIEDLIDTLPEPQKHNLTEG' A
#
# COMPACT_ATOMS: atom_id res chain seq x y z
N MET A 1 3.88 -12.55 -14.05
CA MET A 1 3.97 -11.98 -12.68
C MET A 1 2.75 -12.44 -11.91
N VAL A 2 2.93 -13.20 -10.82
CA VAL A 2 1.79 -13.62 -9.98
C VAL A 2 1.28 -12.38 -9.27
N LYS A 3 0.06 -11.94 -9.60
CA LYS A 3 -0.58 -10.83 -8.91
C LYS A 3 -0.95 -11.30 -7.50
N LYS A 4 -0.54 -10.54 -6.48
CA LYS A 4 -0.96 -10.75 -5.09
C LYS A 4 -1.87 -9.59 -4.70
N ASP A 5 -3.03 -9.91 -4.14
CA ASP A 5 -3.99 -8.91 -3.68
C ASP A 5 -3.73 -8.57 -2.21
N LEU A 6 -3.94 -7.30 -1.85
CA LEU A 6 -3.77 -6.79 -0.50
C LEU A 6 -5.13 -6.42 0.08
N HIS A 7 -5.62 -7.20 1.05
CA HIS A 7 -6.85 -6.91 1.78
C HIS A 7 -6.51 -6.24 3.12
N ILE A 8 -6.96 -5.00 3.32
CA ILE A 8 -6.73 -4.24 4.57
C ILE A 8 -8.07 -3.82 5.17
N ARG A 9 -8.26 -4.07 6.47
CA ARG A 9 -9.38 -3.47 7.21
C ARG A 9 -9.04 -2.02 7.57
N ILE A 10 -9.80 -1.08 7.02
CA ILE A 10 -9.65 0.35 7.32
C ILE A 10 -11.00 0.99 7.60
N THR A 11 -10.99 2.09 8.36
CA THR A 11 -12.19 2.89 8.62
C THR A 11 -12.60 3.69 7.40
N GLU A 12 -13.88 4.06 7.33
CA GLU A 12 -14.44 4.83 6.21
C GLU A 12 -13.73 6.18 6.01
N ARG A 13 -13.34 6.84 7.12
CA ARG A 13 -12.56 8.08 7.08
C ARG A 13 -11.20 7.91 6.39
N ARG A 14 -10.54 6.76 6.57
CA ARG A 14 -9.24 6.49 5.95
C ARG A 14 -9.37 6.18 4.46
N ILE A 15 -10.37 5.39 4.06
CA ILE A 15 -10.60 5.11 2.62
C ILE A 15 -10.99 6.38 1.86
N ASN A 16 -11.80 7.27 2.46
CA ASN A 16 -12.17 8.53 1.83
C ASN A 16 -10.95 9.44 1.64
N LYS A 17 -10.02 9.48 2.60
CA LYS A 17 -8.75 10.20 2.43
C LYS A 17 -7.93 9.65 1.25
N LEU A 18 -7.85 8.32 1.10
CA LEU A 18 -7.14 7.70 -0.03
C LEU A 18 -7.80 8.03 -1.39
N ARG A 19 -9.14 8.02 -1.45
CA ARG A 19 -9.90 8.40 -2.64
C ARG A 19 -9.68 9.86 -3.03
N LEU A 20 -9.70 10.78 -2.06
CA LEU A 20 -9.44 12.20 -2.33
C LEU A 20 -8.02 12.42 -2.83
N LEU A 21 -7.04 11.76 -2.22
CA LEU A 21 -5.65 11.84 -2.64
C LEU A 21 -5.43 11.27 -4.06
N ALA A 22 -6.16 10.20 -4.41
CA ALA A 22 -6.17 9.61 -5.76
C ALA A 22 -6.63 10.62 -6.81
N VAL A 23 -7.73 11.33 -6.52
CA VAL A 23 -8.26 12.38 -7.41
C VAL A 23 -7.29 13.56 -7.50
N GLU A 24 -6.73 14.02 -6.38
CA GLU A 24 -5.80 15.15 -6.34
C GLU A 24 -4.52 14.89 -7.15
N LYS A 25 -4.00 13.66 -7.09
CA LYS A 25 -2.75 13.27 -7.76
C LYS A 25 -2.94 12.69 -9.17
N ASP A 26 -4.17 12.59 -9.65
CA ASP A 26 -4.54 11.90 -10.90
C ASP A 26 -3.95 10.47 -10.97
N LYS A 27 -4.06 9.74 -9.86
CA LYS A 27 -3.55 8.37 -9.71
C LYS A 27 -4.63 7.43 -9.19
N THR A 28 -4.48 6.14 -9.47
CA THR A 28 -5.32 5.12 -8.84
C THR A 28 -4.93 4.92 -7.37
N ILE A 29 -5.88 4.42 -6.56
CA ILE A 29 -5.59 4.06 -5.16
C ILE A 29 -4.46 3.02 -5.11
N THR A 30 -4.42 2.08 -6.04
CA THR A 30 -3.33 1.10 -6.16
C THR A 30 -1.98 1.77 -6.32
N GLN A 31 -1.84 2.70 -7.26
CA GLN A 31 -0.58 3.44 -7.46
C GLN A 31 -0.17 4.26 -6.24
N ILE A 32 -1.13 4.85 -5.52
CA ILE A 32 -0.82 5.54 -4.26
C ILE A 32 -0.27 4.58 -3.20
N ILE A 33 -0.82 3.36 -3.12
CA ILE A 33 -0.34 2.34 -2.19
C ILE A 33 1.01 1.80 -2.63
N GLU A 34 1.25 1.61 -3.93
CA GLU A 34 2.56 1.23 -4.48
C GLU A 34 3.61 2.30 -4.16
N ASP A 35 3.33 3.56 -4.47
CA ASP A 35 4.21 4.70 -4.13
C ASP A 35 4.50 4.72 -2.61
N LEU A 36 3.50 4.47 -1.76
CA LEU A 36 3.67 4.41 -0.32
C LEU A 36 4.56 3.23 0.10
N ILE A 37 4.37 2.05 -0.50
CA ILE A 37 5.19 0.86 -0.24
C ILE A 37 6.64 1.13 -0.64
N ASP A 38 6.86 1.78 -1.77
CA ASP A 38 8.21 2.13 -2.25
C ASP A 38 8.94 3.13 -1.33
N THR A 39 8.20 3.90 -0.53
CA THR A 39 8.78 4.79 0.49
C THR A 39 9.11 4.08 1.81
N LEU A 40 8.65 2.85 2.01
CA LEU A 40 8.95 2.10 3.23
C LEU A 40 10.45 1.75 3.27
N PRO A 41 11.10 1.85 4.44
CA PRO A 41 12.48 1.41 4.57
C PRO A 41 12.56 -0.08 4.23
N GLU A 42 13.64 -0.49 3.56
CA GLU A 42 13.89 -1.91 3.36
C GLU A 42 13.91 -2.60 4.72
N PRO A 43 13.13 -3.68 4.90
CA PRO A 43 13.19 -4.44 6.13
C PRO A 43 14.64 -4.90 6.31
N GLN A 44 15.30 -4.42 7.37
CA GLN A 44 16.57 -5.00 7.82
C GLN A 44 16.29 -6.49 7.96
N LYS A 45 16.94 -7.32 7.15
CA LYS A 45 16.73 -8.76 7.11
C LYS A 45 16.91 -9.34 8.51
N HIS A 46 15.83 -9.42 9.29
CA HIS A 46 15.75 -10.40 10.34
C HIS A 46 15.39 -11.66 9.58
N ASN A 47 16.37 -12.56 9.47
CA ASN A 47 16.16 -13.91 8.97
C ASN A 47 15.01 -14.51 9.79
N LEU A 48 13.79 -14.41 9.28
CA LEU A 48 12.71 -15.30 9.67
C LEU A 48 13.09 -16.62 9.03
N THR A 49 13.89 -17.36 9.79
CA THR A 49 14.21 -18.76 9.62
C THR A 49 12.96 -19.50 9.14
N GLU A 50 13.08 -20.03 7.94
CA GLU A 50 12.69 -21.37 7.50
C GLU A 50 11.40 -21.97 8.11
N GLY A 51 10.42 -22.18 7.23
CA GLY A 51 9.36 -23.17 7.39
C GLY A 51 9.26 -23.99 6.12
#